data_AF-A0A661HA59-F1
#
_entry.id   AF-A0A661HA59-F1
#
_cell.length_a   1.000
_cell.length_b   1.000
_cell.length_c   1.000
_cell.angle_alpha   90.00
_cell.angle_beta   90.00
_cell.angle_gamma   90.00
#
_symmetry.space_group_name_H-M   'P 1'
#
loop_
_entity.id
_entity.type
_entity.pdbx_description
1 polymer ?
#
loop_
_entity_poly.entity_id
_entity_poly.type
_entity_poly.pdbx_seq_one_letter_code
_entity_poly.pdbx_strand_id
1 'polypeptide(L)'
;MKRLHIVGCPRSGTTLLMELVSTCFASGGYCAHEKNIFEPLEVTGDIYFTKQPNDIKQLRHIFHRDPQLYIIYMGRDPRAVITSKHRESPGQYFCNYRVWRECDSAARRYTGHPRFLQLRYEDLVTDPDAV
;
A
#
# COMPACT_ATOMS: atom_id res chain seq x y z
N MET A 1 -15.42 2.65 -12.28
CA MET A 1 -13.97 2.88 -12.30
C MET A 1 -13.33 2.05 -11.21
N LYS A 2 -12.26 1.32 -11.52
CA LYS A 2 -11.52 0.52 -10.53
C LYS A 2 -10.58 1.43 -9.74
N ARG A 3 -10.45 1.19 -8.43
CA ARG A 3 -9.44 1.84 -7.59
C ARG A 3 -8.40 0.79 -7.18
N LEU A 4 -7.14 0.98 -7.58
CA LEU A 4 -6.03 0.23 -7.01
C LEU A 4 -5.46 1.03 -5.85
N HIS A 5 -5.50 0.48 -4.65
CA HIS A 5 -5.08 1.15 -3.43
C HIS A 5 -3.89 0.42 -2.80
N ILE A 6 -2.75 1.09 -2.75
CA ILE A 6 -1.53 0.59 -2.15
C ILE A 6 -1.55 0.91 -0.65
N VAL A 7 -1.42 -0.14 0.16
CA VAL A 7 -1.42 -0.08 1.61
C VAL A 7 -0.21 -0.85 2.17
N GLY A 8 0.06 -0.71 3.45
CA GLY A 8 1.20 -1.37 4.10
C GLY A 8 1.52 -0.79 5.45
N CYS A 9 2.47 -1.36 6.17
CA CYS A 9 3.05 -0.62 7.29
C CYS A 9 3.84 0.58 6.72
N PRO A 10 3.79 1.78 7.31
CA PRO A 10 4.72 2.84 6.93
C PRO A 10 6.17 2.32 6.93
N ARG A 11 6.98 2.83 5.99
CA ARG A 11 8.37 2.40 5.73
C ARG A 11 8.55 1.03 5.07
N SER A 12 7.47 0.40 4.59
CA SER A 12 7.54 -0.86 3.84
C SER A 12 7.84 -0.69 2.35
N GLY A 13 8.01 0.54 1.84
CA GLY A 13 8.27 0.78 0.41
C GLY A 13 7.01 1.07 -0.43
N THR A 14 5.89 1.40 0.20
CA THR A 14 4.64 1.79 -0.47
C THR A 14 4.80 2.98 -1.43
N THR A 15 5.68 3.92 -1.13
CA THR A 15 5.97 5.05 -2.04
C THR A 15 6.73 4.57 -3.27
N LEU A 16 7.75 3.72 -3.13
CA LEU A 16 8.46 3.14 -4.28
C LEU A 16 7.49 2.40 -5.20
N LEU A 17 6.62 1.56 -4.62
CA LEU A 17 5.61 0.86 -5.41
C LEU A 17 4.65 1.83 -6.13
N MET A 18 4.23 2.90 -5.46
CA MET A 18 3.38 3.93 -6.08
C MET A 18 4.06 4.55 -7.30
N GLU A 19 5.34 4.93 -7.19
CA GLU A 19 6.12 5.51 -8.30
C GLU A 19 6.27 4.54 -9.48
N LEU A 20 6.55 3.25 -9.20
CA LEU A 20 6.66 2.23 -10.24
C LEU A 20 5.32 2.03 -10.96
N VAL A 21 4.23 1.88 -10.19
CA VAL A 21 2.91 1.63 -10.76
C VAL A 21 2.38 2.83 -11.55
N SER A 22 2.59 4.06 -11.07
CA SER A 22 2.16 5.27 -11.77
C SER A 22 2.97 5.56 -13.04
N THR A 23 4.24 5.14 -13.08
CA THR A 23 5.14 5.38 -14.23
C THR A 23 5.01 4.30 -15.30
N CYS A 24 4.89 3.04 -14.90
CA CYS A 24 5.01 1.90 -15.82
C CYS A 24 3.66 1.36 -16.34
N PHE A 25 2.53 1.72 -15.70
CA PHE A 25 1.22 1.21 -16.10
C PHE A 25 0.24 2.32 -16.50
N ALA A 26 -0.54 2.05 -17.54
CA ALA A 26 -1.59 2.94 -17.98
C ALA A 26 -2.70 3.05 -16.91
N SER A 27 -3.14 4.28 -16.63
CA SER A 27 -4.24 4.57 -15.71
C SER A 27 -4.97 5.85 -16.12
N GLY A 28 -6.17 6.05 -15.60
CA GLY A 28 -6.88 7.33 -15.67
C GLY A 28 -6.30 8.39 -14.73
N GLY A 29 -5.26 8.04 -13.96
CA GLY A 29 -4.54 8.93 -13.08
C GLY A 29 -4.12 8.27 -11.78
N TYR A 30 -3.41 9.05 -10.97
CA TYR A 30 -2.89 8.61 -9.69
C TYR A 30 -2.78 9.76 -8.70
N CYS A 31 -2.77 9.47 -7.40
CA CYS A 31 -2.58 10.51 -6.38
C CYS A 31 -1.09 10.91 -6.26
N ALA A 32 -0.79 12.21 -6.31
CA ALA A 32 0.58 12.71 -6.07
C ALA A 32 1.02 12.58 -4.60
N HIS A 33 0.06 12.64 -3.68
CA HIS A 33 0.26 12.48 -2.24
C HIS A 33 -0.66 11.41 -1.68
N GLU A 34 -0.51 11.09 -0.39
CA GLU A 34 -1.35 10.10 0.24
C GLU A 34 -2.82 10.50 0.20
N LYS A 35 -3.68 9.57 -0.26
CA LYS A 35 -5.12 9.78 -0.38
C LYS A 35 -5.86 8.68 0.37
N ASN A 36 -6.69 9.06 1.32
CA ASN A 36 -7.41 8.11 2.16
C ASN A 36 -8.40 7.25 1.34
N ILE A 37 -8.60 6.00 1.75
CA ILE A 37 -9.48 5.05 1.08
C ILE A 37 -10.96 5.47 1.05
N PHE A 38 -11.40 6.29 2.00
CA PHE A 38 -12.77 6.81 2.06
C PHE A 38 -12.96 8.11 1.28
N GLU A 39 -11.87 8.74 0.83
CA GLU A 39 -12.00 9.91 -0.04
C GLU A 39 -12.50 9.50 -1.43
N PRO A 40 -13.49 10.21 -1.98
CA PRO A 40 -14.00 9.96 -3.32
C PRO A 40 -12.94 10.27 -4.38
N LEU A 41 -13.11 9.65 -5.54
CA LEU A 41 -12.31 9.91 -6.74
C LEU A 41 -13.14 10.79 -7.69
N GLU A 42 -12.65 11.99 -7.99
CA GLU A 42 -13.34 12.98 -8.84
C GLU A 42 -12.95 12.89 -10.33
N VAL A 43 -12.32 11.79 -10.71
CA VAL A 43 -11.68 11.60 -12.02
C VAL A 43 -12.37 10.51 -12.83
N THR A 44 -12.30 10.63 -14.15
CA THR A 44 -12.84 9.66 -15.11
C THR A 44 -11.74 8.75 -15.66
N GLY A 45 -12.05 7.48 -15.87
CA GLY A 45 -11.10 6.48 -16.39
C GLY A 45 -11.44 5.06 -15.98
N ASP A 46 -10.64 4.10 -16.46
CA ASP A 46 -10.85 2.67 -16.18
C ASP A 46 -10.31 2.27 -14.81
N ILE A 47 -9.12 2.78 -14.47
CA ILE A 47 -8.43 2.51 -13.21
C ILE A 47 -7.74 3.77 -12.68
N TYR A 48 -7.77 3.96 -11.36
CA TYR A 48 -7.07 5.05 -10.69
C TYR A 48 -6.24 4.53 -9.52
N PHE A 49 -5.01 5.02 -9.40
CA PHE A 49 -4.05 4.55 -8.40
C PHE A 49 -4.02 5.47 -7.18
N THR A 50 -4.06 4.87 -5.99
CA THR A 50 -4.00 5.61 -4.73
C THR A 50 -3.10 4.91 -3.73
N LYS A 51 -2.53 5.65 -2.77
CA LYS A 51 -1.71 5.09 -1.71
C LYS A 51 -2.00 5.77 -0.38
N GLN A 52 -2.17 4.99 0.67
CA GLN A 52 -2.18 5.45 2.06
C GLN A 52 -1.83 4.24 2.95
N PRO A 53 -0.58 4.12 3.45
CA PRO A 53 -0.11 2.88 4.06
C PRO A 53 -1.04 2.37 5.18
N ASN A 54 -1.42 3.27 6.07
CA ASN A 54 -2.18 2.95 7.27
C ASN A 54 -3.63 2.47 7.02
N ASP A 55 -4.15 2.62 5.80
CA ASP A 55 -5.53 2.21 5.46
C ASP A 55 -5.71 0.69 5.41
N ILE A 56 -4.64 -0.10 5.51
CA ILE A 56 -4.73 -1.56 5.76
C ILE A 56 -5.59 -1.87 6.99
N LYS A 57 -5.55 -1.01 8.02
CA LYS A 57 -6.36 -1.13 9.25
C LYS A 57 -7.85 -0.84 8.99
N GLN A 58 -8.15 -0.08 7.94
CA GLN A 58 -9.49 0.39 7.60
C GLN A 58 -10.21 -0.51 6.59
N LEU A 59 -9.51 -1.41 5.89
CA LEU A 59 -10.10 -2.27 4.85
C LEU A 59 -11.33 -3.05 5.32
N ARG A 60 -11.40 -3.42 6.61
CA ARG A 60 -12.53 -4.16 7.20
C ARG A 60 -13.87 -3.43 7.02
N HIS A 61 -13.84 -2.12 6.83
CA HIS A 61 -15.02 -1.29 6.68
C HIS A 61 -15.52 -1.20 5.24
N ILE A 62 -14.65 -1.37 4.23
CA ILE A 62 -15.01 -1.02 2.84
C ILE A 62 -14.70 -2.12 1.81
N PHE A 63 -13.71 -2.98 2.05
CA PHE A 63 -13.15 -3.86 1.02
C PHE A 63 -14.17 -4.82 0.38
N HIS A 64 -15.04 -5.43 1.18
CA HIS A 64 -16.10 -6.31 0.66
C HIS A 64 -17.33 -5.55 0.15
N ARG A 65 -17.52 -4.29 0.54
CA ARG A 65 -18.66 -3.46 0.12
C ARG A 65 -18.41 -2.78 -1.22
N ASP A 66 -17.15 -2.48 -1.53
CA ASP A 66 -16.76 -1.89 -2.80
C ASP A 66 -16.17 -2.97 -3.72
N PRO A 67 -16.91 -3.46 -4.73
CA PRO A 67 -16.42 -4.45 -5.70
C PRO A 67 -15.36 -3.89 -6.67
N GLN A 68 -15.21 -2.57 -6.76
CA GLN A 68 -14.26 -1.89 -7.64
C GLN A 68 -12.92 -1.57 -6.95
N LEU A 69 -12.81 -1.86 -5.64
CA LEU A 69 -11.58 -1.69 -4.88
C LEU A 69 -10.66 -2.91 -4.99
N TYR A 70 -9.43 -2.65 -5.41
CA TYR A 70 -8.32 -3.61 -5.51
C TYR A 70 -7.19 -3.13 -4.61
N ILE A 71 -6.53 -4.05 -3.93
CA ILE A 71 -5.52 -3.72 -2.92
C ILE A 71 -4.20 -4.36 -3.30
N ILE A 72 -3.11 -3.60 -3.18
CA ILE A 72 -1.76 -4.15 -3.06
C ILE A 72 -1.26 -3.83 -1.66
N TYR A 73 -1.04 -4.86 -0.85
CA TYR A 73 -0.38 -4.73 0.44
C TYR A 73 1.12 -4.94 0.27
N MET A 74 1.90 -3.91 0.59
CA MET A 74 3.35 -3.95 0.62
C MET A 74 3.84 -4.41 2.00
N GLY A 75 4.30 -5.66 2.07
CA GLY A 75 5.00 -6.23 3.22
C GLY A 75 6.51 -6.01 3.13
N ARG A 76 7.17 -5.89 4.28
CA ARG A 76 8.62 -5.77 4.38
C ARG A 76 9.08 -6.39 5.70
N ASP A 77 10.32 -6.86 5.76
CA ASP A 77 10.92 -7.38 6.98
C ASP A 77 10.68 -6.42 8.17
N PRO A 78 10.10 -6.90 9.29
CA PRO A 78 9.78 -6.06 10.43
C PRO A 78 11.00 -5.31 10.97
N ARG A 79 12.18 -5.94 10.95
CA ARG A 79 13.42 -5.37 11.45
C ARG A 79 13.81 -4.16 10.60
N ALA A 80 13.74 -4.30 9.27
CA ALA A 80 14.02 -3.21 8.34
C ALA A 80 13.00 -2.07 8.46
N VAL A 81 11.73 -2.37 8.74
CA VAL A 81 10.68 -1.37 8.95
C VAL A 81 10.91 -0.57 10.23
N ILE A 82 11.09 -1.25 11.37
CA ILE A 82 11.18 -0.57 12.68
C ILE A 82 12.51 0.18 12.86
N THR A 83 13.58 -0.23 12.17
CA THR A 83 14.84 0.52 12.17
C THR A 83 14.88 1.61 11.09
N SER A 84 13.85 1.70 10.24
CA SER A 84 13.77 2.74 9.21
C SER A 84 13.48 4.10 9.82
N LYS A 85 14.33 5.07 9.49
CA LYS A 85 14.18 6.47 9.90
C LYS A 85 13.57 7.29 8.78
N HIS A 86 12.78 8.29 9.15
CA HIS A 86 12.27 9.28 8.20
C HIS A 86 13.28 10.42 8.06
N ARG A 87 13.44 10.96 6.85
CA ARG A 87 14.41 12.03 6.58
C ARG A 87 14.16 13.27 7.44
N GLU A 88 12.89 13.60 7.64
CA GLU A 88 12.45 14.75 8.46
C GLU A 88 12.55 14.47 9.97
N SER A 89 12.81 13.23 10.38
CA SER A 89 12.90 12.86 11.80
C SER A 89 14.04 11.86 12.05
N PRO A 90 15.31 12.24 11.79
CA PRO A 90 16.44 11.32 11.82
C PRO A 90 16.81 10.84 13.23
N GLY A 91 16.39 11.56 14.26
CA GLY A 91 16.64 11.24 15.67
C GLY A 91 15.78 10.11 16.22
N GLN A 92 14.72 9.70 15.51
CA GLN A 92 13.76 8.71 16.00
C GLN A 92 13.40 7.66 14.95
N TYR A 93 13.08 6.46 15.42
CA TYR A 93 12.48 5.44 14.57
C TYR A 93 11.06 5.87 14.22
N PHE A 94 10.70 5.77 12.93
CA PHE A 94 9.40 6.26 12.45
C PHE A 94 8.25 5.32 12.83
N CYS A 95 8.54 4.02 12.87
CA CYS A 95 7.57 2.98 13.17
C CYS A 95 8.10 2.11 14.31
N ASN A 96 7.20 1.56 15.12
CA ASN A 96 7.54 0.58 16.13
C ASN A 96 6.94 -0.79 15.78
N TYR A 97 7.40 -1.83 16.48
CA TYR A 97 6.97 -3.20 16.21
C TYR A 97 5.46 -3.39 16.35
N ARG A 98 4.81 -2.68 17.29
CA ARG A 98 3.36 -2.77 17.48
C ARG A 98 2.60 -2.30 16.25
N VAL A 99 2.97 -1.15 15.69
CA VAL A 99 2.34 -0.61 14.47
C VAL A 99 2.55 -1.55 13.29
N TRP A 100 3.76 -2.08 13.10
CA TRP A 100 4.02 -3.07 12.06
C TRP A 100 3.15 -4.32 12.24
N ARG A 101 3.10 -4.87 13.46
CA ARG A 101 2.36 -6.09 13.78
C ARG A 101 0.86 -5.91 13.55
N GLU A 102 0.31 -4.76 13.89
CA GLU A 102 -1.10 -4.42 13.64
C GLU A 102 -1.41 -4.38 12.13
N CYS A 103 -0.52 -3.81 11.32
CA CYS A 103 -0.66 -3.78 9.87
C CYS A 103 -0.56 -5.19 9.25
N ASP A 104 0.45 -5.97 9.64
CA ASP A 104 0.66 -7.35 9.17
C ASP A 104 -0.54 -8.24 9.55
N SER A 105 -1.00 -8.16 10.80
CA SER A 105 -2.17 -8.92 11.26
C SER A 105 -3.45 -8.53 10.53
N ALA A 106 -3.60 -7.25 10.15
CA ALA A 106 -4.73 -6.80 9.36
C ALA A 106 -4.69 -7.34 7.93
N ALA A 107 -3.52 -7.42 7.31
CA ALA A 107 -3.33 -7.94 5.95
C ALA A 107 -3.64 -9.44 5.83
N ARG A 108 -3.27 -10.24 6.84
CA ARG A 108 -3.53 -11.68 6.88
C ARG A 108 -5.01 -12.06 6.70
N ARG A 109 -5.94 -11.16 6.99
CA ARG A 109 -7.39 -11.38 6.81
C ARG A 109 -7.81 -11.48 5.34
N TYR A 110 -6.98 -10.99 4.43
CA TYR A 110 -7.29 -10.89 3.01
C TYR A 110 -6.35 -11.72 2.13
N THR A 111 -5.39 -12.44 2.74
CA THR A 111 -4.47 -13.31 2.00
C THR A 111 -5.24 -14.32 1.15
N GLY A 112 -4.89 -14.40 -0.12
CA GLY A 112 -5.54 -15.29 -1.10
C GLY A 112 -6.83 -14.72 -1.72
N HIS A 113 -7.31 -13.55 -1.31
CA HIS A 113 -8.47 -12.94 -1.94
C HIS A 113 -8.10 -12.37 -3.33
N PRO A 114 -8.91 -12.59 -4.39
CA PRO A 114 -8.53 -12.26 -5.78
C PRO A 114 -8.33 -10.76 -6.06
N ARG A 115 -8.85 -9.89 -5.19
CA ARG A 115 -8.68 -8.42 -5.26
C ARG A 115 -7.66 -7.88 -4.26
N PHE A 116 -6.87 -8.76 -3.63
CA PHE A 116 -5.85 -8.42 -2.65
C PHE A 116 -4.54 -9.13 -3.00
N LEU A 117 -3.57 -8.36 -3.50
CA LEU A 117 -2.23 -8.85 -3.76
C LEU A 117 -1.32 -8.52 -2.58
N GLN A 118 -0.62 -9.52 -2.06
CA GLN A 118 0.42 -9.34 -1.06
C GLN A 118 1.77 -9.39 -1.75
N LEU A 119 2.49 -8.27 -1.73
CA LEU A 119 3.82 -8.12 -2.33
C LEU A 119 4.87 -7.91 -1.24
N ARG A 120 6.04 -8.53 -1.38
CA ARG A 120 7.17 -8.32 -0.48
C ARG A 120 8.13 -7.31 -1.09
N TYR A 121 8.53 -6.34 -0.29
CA TYR A 121 9.49 -5.30 -0.68
C TYR A 121 10.81 -5.91 -1.16
N GLU A 122 11.30 -6.92 -0.44
CA GLU A 122 12.57 -7.57 -0.76
C GLU A 122 12.53 -8.25 -2.13
N ASP A 123 11.41 -8.87 -2.49
CA ASP A 123 11.23 -9.52 -3.78
C ASP A 123 11.17 -8.46 -4.89
N LEU A 124 10.39 -7.38 -4.68
CA LEU A 124 10.27 -6.26 -5.63
C LEU A 124 11.62 -5.58 -5.94
N VAL A 125 12.49 -5.38 -4.94
CA VAL A 125 13.79 -4.73 -5.18
C VAL A 125 14.87 -5.69 -5.67
N THR A 126 14.65 -7.00 -5.56
CA THR A 126 15.59 -8.02 -6.04
C THR A 126 15.34 -8.34 -7.51
N ASP A 127 14.08 -8.56 -7.87
CA ASP A 127 13.68 -8.90 -9.24
C ASP A 127 12.28 -8.32 -9.54
N PRO A 128 12.21 -7.03 -9.96
CA PRO A 128 10.94 -6.34 -10.16
C PRO A 128 10.09 -6.89 -11.31
N ASP A 129 10.70 -7.52 -12.31
CA ASP A 129 9.98 -8.07 -13.47
C ASP A 129 9.32 -9.42 -13.16
N ALA A 130 9.74 -10.09 -12.08
CA ALA A 130 9.22 -11.38 -11.66
C ALA A 130 8.01 -11.29 -10.71
N VAL A 131 7.60 -10.08 -10.30
CA VAL A 131 6.56 -9.85 -9.28
C VAL A 131 5.34 -9.07 -9.78
#